data_AF-A0A021VVL2-F1
#
_entry.id   AF-A0A021VVL2-F1
#
_cell.length_a   1.000
_cell.length_b   1.000
_cell.length_c   1.000
_cell.angle_alpha   90.00
_cell.angle_beta   90.00
_cell.angle_gamma   90.00
#
_symmetry.space_group_name_H-M   'P 1'
#
loop_
_entity.id
_entity.type
_entity.pdbx_description
1 polymer ?
#
loop_
_entity_poly.entity_id
_entity_poly.type
_entity_poly.pdbx_seq_one_letter_code
_entity_poly.pdbx_strand_id
1 'polypeptide(L)'
;MRVVNVAVLRVLLALVLAGAGALLGAAVHWWVVQPSDAELVATARTVGLPGFAGQDQPQVTGAWAPSSARGVVHWDTTSPTPLSPAGTAVVAALEEQGWTVTESGRTWDVVATRPGRVLTVHLRTAPDGGTHASVSLERGPTTASLRALVVGGAATGGVVAAALAAAHARRRHLPGPPGRSGTITGWT
;
A
#
# COMPACT_ATOMS: atom_id res chain seq x y z
N MET A 1 0.21 -15.21 -46.31
CA MET A 1 -0.46 -15.25 -44.98
C MET A 1 0.60 -15.58 -43.94
N ARG A 2 0.91 -14.67 -43.01
CA ARG A 2 1.92 -14.94 -41.97
C ARG A 2 1.35 -15.92 -40.95
N VAL A 3 1.93 -17.11 -40.87
CA VAL A 3 1.67 -18.08 -39.79
C VAL A 3 2.14 -17.43 -38.50
N VAL A 4 1.22 -16.88 -37.71
CA VAL A 4 1.55 -16.38 -36.37
C VAL A 4 1.96 -17.60 -35.55
N ASN A 5 3.22 -17.63 -35.15
CA ASN A 5 3.80 -18.74 -34.42
C ASN A 5 3.05 -18.90 -33.08
N VAL A 6 2.53 -20.09 -32.79
CA VAL A 6 1.73 -20.37 -31.58
C VAL A 6 2.52 -20.04 -30.30
N ALA A 7 3.84 -20.16 -30.35
CA ALA A 7 4.73 -19.72 -29.27
C ALA A 7 4.61 -18.20 -29.03
N VAL A 8 4.61 -17.39 -30.10
CA VAL A 8 4.48 -15.92 -30.01
C VAL A 8 3.12 -15.55 -29.44
N LEU A 9 2.04 -16.21 -29.87
CA LEU A 9 0.70 -15.93 -29.34
C LEU A 9 0.57 -16.25 -27.84
N ARG A 10 1.19 -17.34 -27.37
CA ARG A 10 1.20 -17.71 -25.95
C ARG A 10 2.00 -16.72 -25.10
N VAL A 11 3.14 -16.25 -25.60
CA VAL A 11 3.95 -15.22 -24.93
C VAL A 11 3.18 -13.91 -24.83
N LEU A 12 2.53 -13.48 -25.92
CA LEU A 12 1.71 -12.26 -25.91
C LEU A 12 0.55 -12.36 -24.91
N LEU A 13 -0.15 -13.49 -24.86
CA LEU A 13 -1.22 -13.71 -23.89
C LEU A 13 -0.70 -13.68 -22.44
N ALA A 14 0.46 -14.29 -22.18
CA ALA A 14 1.09 -14.26 -20.86
C ALA A 14 1.48 -12.85 -20.44
N LEU A 15 2.02 -12.04 -21.35
CA LEU A 15 2.34 -10.64 -21.08
C LEU A 15 1.09 -9.80 -20.81
N VAL A 16 0.01 -10.00 -21.57
CA VAL A 16 -1.26 -9.29 -21.36
C VAL A 16 -1.86 -9.64 -19.99
N LEU A 17 -1.89 -10.92 -19.63
CA LEU A 17 -2.46 -11.35 -18.34
C LEU A 17 -1.58 -10.95 -17.16
N ALA A 18 -0.25 -10.99 -17.29
CA ALA A 18 0.67 -10.46 -16.29
C ALA A 18 0.50 -8.94 -16.12
N GLY A 19 0.34 -8.21 -17.23
CA GLY A 19 0.06 -6.78 -17.22
C GLY A 19 -1.28 -6.45 -16.55
N ALA A 20 -2.35 -7.19 -16.86
CA ALA A 20 -3.64 -7.05 -16.21
C ALA A 20 -3.56 -7.35 -14.69
N GLY A 21 -2.81 -8.38 -14.31
CA GLY A 21 -2.55 -8.69 -12.90
C GLY A 21 -1.78 -7.58 -12.17
N ALA A 22 -0.77 -6.99 -12.81
CA ALA A 22 -0.03 -5.85 -12.28
C ALA A 22 -0.93 -4.62 -12.07
N LEU A 23 -1.80 -4.33 -13.05
CA LEU A 23 -2.77 -3.24 -12.96
C LEU A 23 -3.80 -3.47 -11.85
N LEU A 24 -4.29 -4.70 -11.69
CA LEU A 24 -5.17 -5.06 -10.57
C LEU A 24 -4.46 -4.92 -9.23
N GLY A 25 -3.20 -5.34 -9.12
CA GLY A 25 -2.38 -5.12 -7.91
C GLY A 25 -2.22 -3.64 -7.57
N ALA A 26 -2.00 -2.79 -8.57
CA ALA A 26 -1.94 -1.34 -8.42
C ALA A 26 -3.31 -0.74 -8.05
N ALA A 27 -4.40 -1.23 -8.63
CA ALA A 27 -5.75 -0.78 -8.32
C ALA A 27 -6.18 -1.17 -6.90
N VAL A 28 -5.85 -2.39 -6.46
CA VAL A 28 -6.05 -2.83 -5.07
C VAL A 28 -5.24 -1.97 -4.12
N HIS A 29 -3.97 -1.69 -4.45
CA HIS A 29 -3.17 -0.77 -3.67
C HIS A 29 -3.83 0.62 -3.57
N TRP A 30 -4.29 1.17 -4.69
CA TRP A 30 -4.98 2.47 -4.73
C TRP A 30 -6.27 2.48 -3.90
N TRP A 31 -7.11 1.46 -4.05
CA TRP A 31 -8.38 1.32 -3.33
C TRP A 31 -8.18 1.10 -1.84
N VAL A 32 -7.09 0.44 -1.43
CA VAL A 32 -6.72 0.29 -0.02
C VAL A 32 -6.12 1.57 0.54
N VAL A 33 -5.41 2.39 -0.27
CA VAL A 33 -4.66 3.57 0.20
C VAL A 33 -5.50 4.85 0.28
N GLN A 34 -6.34 5.17 -0.72
CA GLN A 34 -7.06 6.46 -0.71
C GLN A 34 -8.15 6.59 0.37
N PRO A 35 -9.09 5.64 0.55
CA PRO A 35 -10.09 5.73 1.62
C PRO A 35 -9.47 5.84 3.02
N SER A 36 -8.27 5.30 3.16
CA SER A 36 -7.57 5.19 4.43
C SER A 36 -6.60 6.36 4.70
N ASP A 37 -6.37 7.23 3.72
CA ASP A 37 -5.77 8.54 3.96
C ASP A 37 -6.77 9.48 4.64
N ALA A 38 -8.06 9.40 4.29
CA ALA A 38 -9.11 10.11 5.00
C ALA A 38 -9.24 9.62 6.46
N GLU A 39 -9.11 8.30 6.70
CA GLU A 39 -9.06 7.74 8.04
C GLU A 39 -7.82 8.19 8.82
N LEU A 40 -6.66 8.30 8.16
CA LEU A 40 -5.44 8.83 8.77
C LEU A 40 -5.61 10.31 9.13
N VAL A 41 -6.17 11.13 8.24
CA VAL A 41 -6.47 12.55 8.52
C VAL A 41 -7.50 12.68 9.64
N ALA A 42 -8.55 11.86 9.64
CA ALA A 42 -9.52 11.82 10.73
C ALA A 42 -8.86 11.42 12.06
N THR A 43 -7.96 10.43 12.05
CA THR A 43 -7.19 10.03 13.23
C THR A 43 -6.27 11.16 13.69
N ALA A 44 -5.54 11.82 12.78
CA ALA A 44 -4.68 12.95 13.11
C ALA A 44 -5.46 14.09 13.78
N ARG A 45 -6.69 14.36 13.33
CA ARG A 45 -7.58 15.35 13.96
C ARG A 45 -8.04 14.97 15.38
N THR A 46 -7.93 13.69 15.76
CA THR A 46 -8.24 13.23 17.13
C THR A 46 -7.04 13.24 18.06
N VAL A 47 -5.81 13.40 17.53
CA VAL A 47 -4.60 13.47 18.36
C VAL A 47 -4.55 14.83 19.04
N GLY A 48 -4.84 14.86 20.33
CA GLY A 48 -4.75 16.06 21.16
C GLY A 48 -3.34 16.25 21.70
N LEU A 49 -2.71 17.40 21.41
CA LEU A 49 -1.48 17.82 22.07
C LEU A 49 -1.80 19.01 22.98
N PRO A 50 -1.88 18.82 24.32
CA PRO A 50 -2.27 19.89 25.23
C PRO A 50 -1.34 21.11 25.14
N GLY A 51 -1.92 22.30 25.13
CA GLY A 51 -1.16 23.55 25.07
C GLY A 51 -0.60 23.88 23.68
N PHE A 52 -0.83 23.04 22.67
CA PHE A 52 -0.49 23.31 21.28
C PHE A 52 -1.70 23.83 20.50
N ALA A 53 -1.51 24.92 19.76
CA ALA A 53 -2.49 25.50 18.85
C ALA A 53 -2.07 25.20 17.40
N GLY A 54 -3.00 24.68 16.60
CA GLY A 54 -2.71 24.29 15.21
C GLY A 54 -2.35 25.50 14.36
N GLN A 55 -1.17 25.47 13.73
CA GLN A 55 -0.83 26.42 12.66
C GLN A 55 -1.34 25.89 11.32
N ASP A 56 -1.30 24.56 11.13
CA ASP A 56 -1.73 23.90 9.89
C ASP A 56 -2.74 22.77 10.13
N GLN A 57 -3.64 22.56 9.16
CA GLN A 57 -4.51 21.38 9.16
C GLN A 57 -3.71 20.14 8.77
N PRO A 58 -4.03 18.94 9.30
CA PRO A 58 -3.39 17.70 8.89
C PRO A 58 -3.49 17.48 7.37
N GLN A 59 -2.34 17.42 6.71
CA GLN A 59 -2.23 17.20 5.28
C GLN A 59 -1.55 15.86 5.00
N VAL A 60 -2.01 15.16 3.97
CA VAL A 60 -1.36 13.95 3.50
C VAL A 60 -0.12 14.36 2.70
N THR A 61 1.07 14.06 3.22
CA THR A 61 2.33 14.20 2.50
C THR A 61 2.69 12.88 1.83
N GLY A 62 3.32 12.94 0.65
CA GLY A 62 3.63 11.74 -0.15
C GLY A 62 2.49 11.25 -1.05
N ALA A 63 1.39 12.00 -1.19
CA ALA A 63 0.25 11.74 -2.09
C ALA A 63 0.56 11.89 -3.60
N TRP A 64 1.81 11.70 -4.02
CA TRP A 64 2.17 11.65 -5.43
C TRP A 64 2.13 10.20 -5.92
N ALA A 65 1.32 9.95 -6.94
CA ALA A 65 1.26 8.65 -7.61
C ALA A 65 2.60 8.30 -8.29
N PRO A 66 3.10 7.05 -8.22
CA PRO A 66 2.86 6.01 -7.22
C PRO A 66 4.00 6.01 -6.21
N SER A 67 3.85 6.72 -5.10
CA SER A 67 4.81 6.59 -4.00
C SER A 67 4.65 5.19 -3.38
N SER A 68 5.77 4.50 -3.20
CA SER A 68 5.82 3.24 -2.44
C SER A 68 5.66 3.46 -0.93
N ALA A 69 5.70 4.72 -0.50
CA ALA A 69 5.51 5.15 0.87
C ALA A 69 4.00 5.30 1.13
N ARG A 70 3.51 4.61 2.14
CA ARG A 70 2.12 4.74 2.59
C ARG A 70 1.88 6.20 2.98
N GLY A 71 0.69 6.74 2.71
CA GLY A 71 0.34 8.13 3.04
C GLY A 71 0.71 8.45 4.48
N VAL A 72 1.60 9.44 4.65
CA VAL A 72 1.99 9.99 5.94
C VAL A 72 1.16 11.26 6.10
N VAL A 73 0.53 11.44 7.25
CA VAL A 73 -0.16 12.70 7.56
C VAL A 73 0.78 13.55 8.38
N HIS A 74 1.01 14.78 7.93
CA HIS A 74 1.87 15.74 8.59
C HIS A 74 1.08 16.97 9.02
N TRP A 75 1.41 17.51 10.19
CA TRP A 75 0.96 18.82 10.62
C TRP A 75 1.96 19.44 11.60
N ASP A 76 1.98 20.77 11.59
CA ASP A 76 2.78 21.56 12.49
C ASP A 76 1.88 22.32 13.47
N THR A 77 2.35 22.43 14.71
CA THR A 77 1.63 23.11 15.76
C THR A 77 2.60 23.75 16.75
N THR A 78 2.18 24.83 17.41
CA THR A 78 3.04 25.60 18.31
C THR A 78 2.40 25.77 19.68
N SER A 79 3.23 25.87 20.71
CA SER A 79 2.85 26.12 22.08
C SER A 79 3.68 27.26 22.67
N PRO A 80 3.11 28.18 23.46
CA PRO A 80 3.90 29.15 24.21
C PRO A 80 4.68 28.49 25.37
N THR A 81 4.40 27.23 25.69
CA THR A 81 5.08 26.49 26.75
C THR A 81 6.51 26.15 26.31
N PRO A 82 7.52 26.31 27.19
CA PRO A 82 8.90 25.92 26.89
C PRO A 82 9.05 24.42 26.58
N LEU A 83 10.10 24.07 25.85
CA LEU A 83 10.32 22.73 25.28
C LEU A 83 10.21 21.58 26.29
N SER A 84 10.84 21.71 27.47
CA SER A 84 10.85 20.64 28.48
C SER A 84 9.44 20.34 29.05
N PRO A 85 8.71 21.31 29.63
CA PRO A 85 7.35 21.06 30.09
C PRO A 85 6.37 20.68 28.97
N ALA A 86 6.56 21.21 27.75
CA ALA A 86 5.75 20.82 26.60
C ALA A 86 5.99 19.33 26.23
N GLY A 87 7.25 18.88 26.23
CA GLY A 87 7.60 17.50 25.97
C GLY A 87 6.98 16.52 26.97
N THR A 88 7.07 16.80 28.27
CA THR A 88 6.43 15.98 29.31
C THR A 88 4.91 15.93 29.14
N ALA A 89 4.27 17.07 28.82
CA ALA A 89 2.82 17.12 28.60
C ALA A 89 2.39 16.31 27.35
N VAL A 90 3.20 16.32 26.28
CA VAL A 90 2.95 15.52 25.07
C VAL A 90 3.02 14.03 25.38
N VAL A 91 4.05 13.58 26.10
CA VAL A 91 4.20 12.16 26.47
C VAL A 91 3.00 11.69 27.29
N ALA A 92 2.66 12.41 28.37
CA ALA A 92 1.54 12.07 29.23
C ALA A 92 0.21 12.04 28.46
N ALA A 93 -0.04 13.04 27.60
CA ALA A 93 -1.27 13.09 26.81
C ALA A 93 -1.38 11.93 25.82
N LEU A 94 -0.27 11.51 25.21
CA LEU A 94 -0.26 10.37 24.30
C LEU A 94 -0.52 9.06 25.04
N GLU A 95 0.07 8.87 26.22
CA GLU A 95 -0.19 7.72 27.08
C GLU A 95 -1.66 7.67 27.56
N GLU A 96 -2.23 8.81 27.98
CA GLU A 96 -3.66 8.93 28.33
C GLU A 96 -4.58 8.61 27.15
N GLN A 97 -4.16 8.98 25.94
CA GLN A 97 -4.82 8.61 24.69
C GLN A 97 -4.57 7.15 24.29
N GLY A 98 -3.88 6.35 25.12
CA GLY A 98 -3.64 4.92 24.86
C GLY A 98 -2.64 4.67 23.74
N TRP A 99 -1.66 5.55 23.58
CA TRP A 99 -0.46 5.30 22.77
C TRP A 99 0.66 4.74 23.65
N THR A 100 1.43 3.80 23.12
CA THR A 100 2.66 3.33 23.75
C THR A 100 3.80 4.22 23.29
N VAL A 101 4.31 5.07 24.19
CA VAL A 101 5.39 6.01 23.91
C VAL A 101 6.75 5.35 24.11
N THR A 102 7.66 5.57 23.16
CA THR A 102 9.08 5.25 23.23
C THR A 102 9.84 6.54 22.98
N GLU A 103 10.49 7.06 24.02
CA GLU A 103 11.35 8.23 23.88
C GLU A 103 12.61 7.87 23.10
N SER A 104 12.90 8.61 22.02
CA SER A 104 14.16 8.48 21.31
C SER A 104 15.08 9.66 21.69
N GLY A 105 16.31 9.33 22.08
CA GLY A 105 17.18 10.27 22.77
C GLY A 105 17.64 11.51 21.98
N ARG A 106 18.15 12.46 22.78
CA ARG A 106 18.91 13.70 22.55
C ARG A 106 18.22 14.97 22.06
N THR A 107 17.03 14.93 21.45
CA THR A 107 16.26 16.17 21.18
C THR A 107 14.78 15.82 21.07
N TRP A 108 14.04 15.86 22.18
CA TRP A 108 12.58 15.65 22.32
C TRP A 108 11.82 15.08 21.09
N ASP A 109 12.22 13.86 20.70
CA ASP A 109 11.63 13.10 19.61
C ASP A 109 10.81 11.97 20.24
N VAL A 110 9.50 12.13 20.19
CA VAL A 110 8.54 11.20 20.81
C VAL A 110 7.99 10.30 19.72
N VAL A 111 8.31 9.01 19.81
CA VAL A 111 7.72 7.99 18.94
C VAL A 111 6.65 7.27 19.73
N ALA A 112 5.40 7.31 19.27
CA ALA A 112 4.26 6.71 19.93
C ALA A 112 3.59 5.70 18.99
N THR A 113 3.19 4.55 19.52
CA THR A 113 2.64 3.46 18.72
C THR A 113 1.28 3.01 19.24
N ARG A 114 0.41 2.63 18.30
CA ARG A 114 -0.92 2.08 18.56
C ARG A 114 -1.19 1.01 17.48
N PRO A 115 -2.07 0.01 17.68
CA PRO A 115 -2.27 -1.04 16.69
C PRO A 115 -2.46 -0.49 15.26
N GLY A 116 -1.52 -0.82 14.36
CA GLY A 116 -1.53 -0.38 12.97
C GLY A 116 -1.11 1.07 12.69
N ARG A 117 -0.65 1.84 13.69
CA ARG A 117 -0.28 3.26 13.57
C ARG A 117 1.02 3.58 14.31
N VAL A 118 1.80 4.49 13.73
CA VAL A 118 3.00 5.06 14.35
C VAL A 118 2.87 6.58 14.26
N LEU A 119 3.07 7.26 15.37
CA LEU A 119 3.06 8.70 15.51
C LEU A 119 4.47 9.14 15.91
N THR A 120 5.04 10.10 15.18
CA THR A 120 6.33 10.70 15.53
C THR A 120 6.12 12.19 15.75
N VAL A 121 6.50 12.68 16.92
CA VAL A 121 6.44 14.09 17.30
C VAL A 121 7.86 14.61 17.48
N HIS A 122 8.26 15.55 16.64
CA HIS A 122 9.53 16.25 16.74
C HIS A 122 9.32 17.60 17.43
N LEU A 123 9.81 17.76 18.65
CA LEU A 123 9.67 19.00 19.41
C LEU A 123 10.96 19.82 19.35
N ARG A 124 10.83 21.12 19.06
CA ARG A 124 11.94 22.07 18.96
C ARG A 124 11.59 23.37 19.65
N THR A 125 12.59 24.05 20.20
CA THR A 125 12.41 25.41 20.72
C THR A 125 12.03 26.36 19.59
N ALA A 126 10.95 27.10 19.76
CA ALA A 126 10.52 28.13 18.83
C ALA A 126 11.31 29.45 19.05
N PRO A 127 11.40 30.35 18.05
CA PRO A 127 12.16 31.60 18.17
C PRO A 127 11.69 32.53 19.29
N ASP A 128 10.43 32.43 19.70
CA ASP A 128 9.78 33.20 20.75
C ASP A 128 9.97 32.60 22.16
N GLY A 129 10.71 31.49 22.28
CA GLY A 129 10.91 30.77 23.54
C GLY A 129 9.85 29.71 23.84
N GLY A 130 8.85 29.55 22.97
CA GLY A 130 7.87 28.47 23.03
C GLY A 130 8.39 27.16 22.43
N THR A 131 7.47 26.29 22.03
CA THR A 131 7.74 24.99 21.43
C THR A 131 7.03 24.86 20.09
N HIS A 132 7.77 24.46 19.07
CA HIS A 132 7.24 24.01 17.79
C HIS A 132 7.24 22.48 17.76
N ALA A 133 6.09 21.90 17.42
CA ALA A 133 5.92 20.46 17.26
C ALA A 133 5.60 20.16 15.80
N SER A 134 6.44 19.31 15.21
CA SER A 134 6.24 18.79 13.87
C SER A 134 5.83 17.33 13.98
N VAL A 135 4.60 17.03 13.57
CA VAL A 135 3.95 15.76 13.87
C VAL A 135 3.74 14.96 12.59
N SER A 136 4.08 13.68 12.62
CA SER A 136 3.80 12.75 11.53
C SER A 136 3.06 11.53 12.04
N LEU A 137 1.96 11.18 11.36
CA LEU A 137 1.18 9.98 11.62
C LEU A 137 1.25 9.08 10.39
N GLU A 138 1.73 7.86 10.60
CA GLU A 138 1.86 6.85 9.56
C GLU A 138 1.21 5.53 9.97
N ARG A 139 1.07 4.64 9.00
CA ARG A 139 0.63 3.27 9.25
C ARG A 139 1.80 2.40 9.68
N GLY A 140 1.60 1.66 10.76
CA GLY A 140 2.50 0.58 11.16
C GLY A 140 2.59 -0.53 10.11
N PRO A 141 3.54 -1.48 10.22
CA PRO A 141 3.98 -2.36 9.13
C PRO A 141 2.94 -3.33 8.52
N THR A 142 1.67 -3.32 8.92
CA THR A 142 0.66 -4.37 8.64
C THR A 142 0.07 -4.45 7.23
N THR A 143 0.51 -3.66 6.24
CA THR A 143 -0.14 -3.54 4.92
C THR A 143 0.86 -3.80 3.77
N ALA A 144 0.51 -4.65 2.79
CA ALA A 144 1.46 -5.02 1.74
C ALA A 144 1.93 -3.79 0.93
N SER A 145 3.23 -3.68 0.66
CA SER A 145 3.78 -2.57 -0.13
C SER A 145 3.29 -2.63 -1.58
N LEU A 146 3.23 -1.49 -2.28
CA LEU A 146 2.83 -1.43 -3.69
C LEU A 146 3.61 -2.44 -4.55
N ARG A 147 4.93 -2.51 -4.34
CA ARG A 147 5.79 -3.46 -5.05
C ARG A 147 5.36 -4.90 -4.81
N ALA A 148 5.08 -5.27 -3.56
CA ALA A 148 4.61 -6.61 -3.24
C ALA A 148 3.26 -6.93 -3.91
N LEU A 149 2.33 -5.96 -3.93
CA LEU A 149 1.01 -6.14 -4.57
C LEU A 149 1.10 -6.21 -6.10
N VAL A 150 1.92 -5.36 -6.73
CA VAL A 150 2.12 -5.36 -8.19
C VAL A 150 2.83 -6.63 -8.64
N VAL A 151 3.90 -7.03 -7.96
CA VAL A 151 4.63 -8.28 -8.27
C VAL A 151 3.75 -9.49 -8.03
N GLY A 152 3.01 -9.52 -6.90
CA GLY A 152 2.06 -10.60 -6.61
C GLY A 152 0.94 -10.68 -7.66
N GLY A 153 0.39 -9.55 -8.07
CA GLY A 153 -0.61 -9.47 -9.14
C GLY A 153 -0.07 -9.98 -10.48
N ALA A 154 1.13 -9.53 -10.86
CA ALA A 154 1.79 -9.97 -12.09
C ALA A 154 2.08 -11.48 -12.10
N ALA A 155 2.60 -12.01 -10.99
CA ALA A 155 2.86 -13.44 -10.83
C ALA A 155 1.57 -14.27 -10.95
N THR A 156 0.49 -13.81 -10.29
CA THR A 156 -0.82 -14.47 -10.38
C THR A 156 -1.34 -14.48 -11.83
N GLY A 157 -1.24 -13.36 -12.54
CA GLY A 157 -1.61 -13.29 -13.96
C GLY A 157 -0.81 -14.24 -14.84
N GLY A 158 0.50 -14.37 -14.59
CA GLY A 158 1.37 -15.33 -15.28
C GLY A 158 0.98 -16.80 -15.04
N VAL A 159 0.62 -17.17 -13.81
CA VAL A 159 0.16 -18.52 -13.47
C VAL A 159 -1.14 -18.87 -14.20
N VAL A 160 -2.09 -17.94 -14.25
CA VAL A 160 -3.35 -18.12 -15.00
C VAL A 160 -3.07 -18.33 -16.48
N ALA A 161 -2.16 -17.55 -17.07
CA ALA A 161 -1.77 -17.72 -18.47
C ALA A 161 -1.15 -19.10 -18.76
N ALA A 162 -0.27 -19.57 -17.88
CA ALA A 162 0.35 -20.89 -18.00
C ALA A 162 -0.69 -22.02 -17.89
N ALA A 163 -1.65 -21.91 -16.96
CA ALA A 163 -2.73 -22.87 -16.80
C ALA A 163 -3.62 -22.95 -18.05
N LEU A 164 -3.99 -21.80 -18.63
CA LEU A 164 -4.77 -21.75 -19.88
C LEU A 164 -4.00 -22.34 -21.07
N ALA A 165 -2.71 -22.04 -21.20
CA ALA A 165 -1.87 -22.60 -22.25
C ALA A 165 -1.74 -24.13 -22.13
N ALA A 166 -1.60 -24.66 -20.91
CA ALA A 166 -1.56 -26.09 -20.63
C ALA A 166 -2.90 -26.77 -20.92
N ALA A 167 -4.02 -26.17 -20.50
CA ALA A 167 -5.36 -26.68 -20.79
C ALA A 167 -5.63 -26.75 -22.30
N HIS A 168 -5.22 -25.71 -23.04
CA HIS A 168 -5.34 -25.68 -24.50
C HIS A 168 -4.47 -26.73 -25.19
N ALA A 169 -3.25 -26.96 -24.69
CA ALA A 169 -2.38 -28.01 -25.20
C ALA A 169 -2.99 -29.41 -24.99
N ARG A 170 -3.57 -29.68 -23.81
CA ARG A 170 -4.24 -30.96 -23.51
C ARG A 170 -5.44 -31.22 -24.43
N ARG A 171 -6.24 -30.19 -24.76
CA ARG A 171 -7.37 -30.32 -25.68
C ARG A 171 -6.97 -30.72 -27.11
N ARG A 172 -5.75 -30.40 -27.55
CA ARG A 172 -5.23 -30.77 -28.89
C ARG A 172 -4.70 -32.20 -28.97
N HIS A 173 -4.47 -32.86 -27.83
CA HIS A 173 -4.00 -34.24 -27.76
C HIS A 173 -5.11 -35.25 -27.49
N LEU A 174 -6.37 -34.83 -27.50
CA LEU A 174 -7.49 -35.78 -27.46
C LEU A 174 -7.52 -36.52 -28.81
N PRO A 175 -7.43 -37.86 -28.82
CA PRO A 175 -7.55 -38.63 -30.05
C PRO A 175 -8.90 -38.31 -30.70
N GLY A 176 -8.88 -38.05 -32.01
CA GLY A 176 -10.10 -37.84 -32.78
C GLY A 176 -11.06 -39.02 -32.63
N PRO A 177 -12.39 -38.81 -32.76
CA PRO A 177 -13.35 -39.90 -32.67
C PRO A 177 -12.94 -41.02 -33.62
N PRO A 178 -13.00 -42.30 -33.20
CA PRO A 178 -12.53 -43.41 -34.02
C PRO A 178 -13.21 -43.35 -35.38
N GLY A 179 -12.38 -43.14 -36.42
CA GLY A 179 -12.82 -43.10 -37.80
C GLY A 179 -13.51 -44.41 -38.14
N ARG A 180 -14.80 -44.32 -38.46
CA ARG A 180 -15.60 -45.41 -38.96
C ARG A 180 -15.15 -45.70 -40.39
N SER A 181 -14.11 -46.52 -40.55
CA SER A 181 -13.69 -47.06 -41.85
C SER A 181 -14.75 -48.05 -42.32
N GLY A 182 -15.81 -47.53 -42.93
CA GLY A 182 -16.80 -48.33 -43.65
C GLY A 182 -16.17 -48.84 -44.94
N THR A 183 -15.83 -50.13 -44.95
CA THR A 183 -15.49 -50.87 -46.17
C THR A 183 -16.73 -50.88 -47.06
N ILE A 184 -16.73 -50.12 -48.16
CA ILE A 184 -17.71 -50.26 -49.24
C ILE A 184 -17.18 -51.37 -50.15
N THR A 185 -17.61 -52.60 -49.94
CA THR A 185 -17.52 -53.66 -50.95
C THR A 185 -18.66 -53.48 -51.93
N GLY A 186 -18.36 -52.92 -53.10
CA GLY A 186 -19.28 -52.82 -54.22
C GLY A 186 -19.60 -54.22 -54.78
N TRP A 187 -20.88 -54.52 -54.87
CA TRP A 187 -21.44 -55.54 -55.75
C TRP A 187 -22.25 -54.80 -56.81
N THR A 188 -21.85 -54.96 -58.07
CA THR A 188 -22.63 -55.26 -59.29
C THR A 188 -21.78 -54.91 -60.50
#